data_AF-A0A7Y2JL20-F1
#
_entry.id   AF-A0A7Y2JL20-F1
#
_cell.length_a   1.000
_cell.length_b   1.000
_cell.length_c   1.000
_cell.angle_alpha   90.00
_cell.angle_beta   90.00
_cell.angle_gamma   90.00
#
_symmetry.space_group_name_H-M   'P 1'
#
loop_
_entity.id
_entity.type
_entity.pdbx_description
1 polymer ?
#
loop_
_entity_poly.entity_id
_entity_poly.type
_entity_poly.pdbx_seq_one_letter_code
_entity_poly.pdbx_strand_id
1 'polypeptide(L)'
;GYSGLHALREVAGRVWAGKPVPRDTLLDGSDTPYNEALFEAALPELTNGAAKGLFARLFGKSQAKHLPFMHLVCHSDAQGYYVPVDFAVPVMPVEMDDDTAHLWPLGSAPALAREIAELFGILEIPADLTAASQTTQDAMEKPDADPDLPLWRAQPIATYSALILREACTASARTGAAISFG
;
A
#
# COMPACT_ATOMS: atom_id res chain seq x y z
N GLY A 1 10.23 2.38 -10.21
CA GLY A 1 10.49 3.79 -9.89
C GLY A 1 9.27 4.38 -9.22
N TYR A 2 9.41 5.49 -8.49
CA TYR A 2 8.38 6.17 -7.67
C TYR A 2 6.94 6.13 -8.24
N SER A 3 6.78 6.35 -9.55
CA SER A 3 5.48 6.30 -10.24
C SER A 3 4.72 4.98 -10.06
N GLY A 4 5.43 3.85 -9.95
CA GLY A 4 4.82 2.54 -9.80
C GLY A 4 4.06 2.36 -8.49
N LEU A 5 4.59 2.89 -7.39
CA LEU A 5 3.95 2.80 -6.09
C LEU A 5 2.72 3.71 -6.03
N HIS A 6 2.80 4.90 -6.64
CA HIS A 6 1.67 5.84 -6.74
C HIS A 6 0.50 5.24 -7.53
N ALA A 7 0.76 4.52 -8.63
CA ALA A 7 -0.27 3.80 -9.37
C ALA A 7 -1.01 2.76 -8.51
N LEU A 8 -0.29 1.98 -7.70
CA LEU A 8 -0.90 0.99 -6.80
C LEU A 8 -1.70 1.66 -5.67
N ARG A 9 -1.21 2.78 -5.15
CA ARG A 9 -1.94 3.56 -4.13
C ARG A 9 -3.21 4.20 -4.69
N GLU A 10 -3.18 4.64 -5.94
CA GLU A 10 -4.36 5.14 -6.65
C GLU A 10 -5.42 4.05 -6.81
N VAL A 11 -5.03 2.80 -7.10
CA VAL A 11 -5.94 1.63 -7.06
C VAL A 11 -6.57 1.48 -5.66
N ALA A 12 -5.76 1.52 -4.61
CA ALA A 12 -6.26 1.41 -3.23
C ALA A 12 -7.23 2.54 -2.87
N GLY A 13 -6.91 3.78 -3.25
CA GLY A 13 -7.76 4.95 -3.06
C GLY A 13 -9.10 4.82 -3.78
N ARG A 14 -9.11 4.34 -5.02
CA ARG A 14 -10.34 4.10 -5.78
C ARG A 14 -11.23 3.07 -5.12
N VAL A 15 -10.66 1.96 -4.67
CA VAL A 15 -11.38 0.89 -3.96
C VAL A 15 -12.02 1.44 -2.70
N TRP A 16 -11.26 2.19 -1.90
CA TRP A 16 -11.79 2.87 -0.72
C TRP A 16 -12.94 3.82 -1.03
N ALA A 17 -12.83 4.60 -2.11
CA ALA A 17 -13.86 5.52 -2.57
C ALA A 17 -15.06 4.84 -3.27
N GLY A 18 -15.10 3.50 -3.32
CA GLY A 18 -16.15 2.74 -4.00
C GLY A 18 -16.17 2.98 -5.52
N LYS A 19 -15.03 3.33 -6.11
CA LYS A 19 -14.86 3.55 -7.54
C LYS A 19 -14.23 2.32 -8.19
N PRO A 20 -14.64 1.98 -9.43
CA PRO A 20 -13.99 0.91 -10.17
C PRO A 20 -12.55 1.28 -10.52
N VAL A 21 -11.69 0.26 -10.61
CA VAL A 21 -10.39 0.38 -11.26
C VAL A 21 -10.64 0.37 -12.78
N PRO A 22 -10.14 1.36 -13.54
CA PRO A 22 -10.35 1.42 -14.98
C PRO A 22 -9.61 0.28 -15.69
N ARG A 23 -10.14 -0.14 -16.85
CA ARG A 23 -9.48 -1.10 -17.77
C ARG A 23 -9.04 -0.44 -19.08
N ASP A 24 -9.73 0.64 -19.43
CA ASP A 24 -9.56 1.44 -20.64
C ASP A 24 -8.63 2.64 -20.45
N THR A 25 -8.18 2.88 -19.22
CA THR A 25 -7.28 3.98 -18.87
C THR A 25 -6.19 3.46 -17.95
N LEU A 26 -4.93 3.64 -18.35
CA LEU A 26 -3.79 3.26 -17.53
C LEU A 26 -3.63 4.22 -16.34
N LEU A 27 -3.52 3.66 -15.14
CA LEU A 27 -3.08 4.38 -13.96
C LEU A 27 -1.55 4.34 -13.90
N ASP A 28 -0.90 5.41 -14.36
CA ASP A 28 0.57 5.49 -14.42
C ASP A 28 1.20 6.10 -13.15
N GLY A 29 0.38 6.54 -12.21
CA GLY A 29 0.80 7.17 -10.96
C GLY A 29 1.11 8.67 -11.06
N SER A 30 0.83 9.31 -12.20
CA SER A 30 1.02 10.76 -12.37
C SER A 30 -0.18 11.60 -11.89
N ASP A 31 -1.38 11.04 -11.95
CA ASP A 31 -2.63 11.63 -11.46
C ASP A 31 -3.26 10.70 -10.42
N THR A 32 -3.18 11.07 -9.13
CA THR A 32 -3.57 10.19 -8.02
C THR A 32 -4.55 10.83 -7.02
N PRO A 33 -5.69 11.38 -7.48
CA PRO A 33 -6.61 12.11 -6.60
C PRO A 33 -7.26 11.20 -5.55
N TYR A 34 -7.41 9.90 -5.83
CA TYR A 34 -8.01 8.97 -4.87
C TYR A 34 -6.99 8.47 -3.85
N ASN A 35 -5.73 8.30 -4.25
CA ASN A 35 -4.61 8.11 -3.30
C ASN A 35 -4.52 9.28 -2.33
N GLU A 36 -4.48 10.52 -2.83
CA GLU A 36 -4.39 11.73 -2.02
C GLU A 36 -5.56 11.83 -1.03
N ALA A 37 -6.79 11.61 -1.49
CA ALA A 37 -7.97 11.62 -0.63
C ALA A 37 -7.93 10.53 0.47
N LEU A 38 -7.44 9.33 0.15
CA LEU A 38 -7.28 8.26 1.14
C LEU A 38 -6.18 8.59 2.15
N PHE A 39 -5.05 9.14 1.70
CA PHE A 39 -3.97 9.58 2.56
C PHE A 39 -4.46 10.67 3.55
N GLU A 40 -5.14 11.70 3.05
CA GLU A 40 -5.72 12.76 3.87
C GLU A 40 -6.72 12.22 4.90
N ALA A 41 -7.57 11.27 4.51
CA ALA A 41 -8.52 10.62 5.40
C ALA A 41 -7.83 9.79 6.50
N ALA A 42 -6.63 9.27 6.23
CA ALA A 42 -5.84 8.47 7.18
C ALA A 42 -5.03 9.31 8.18
N LEU A 43 -4.71 10.57 7.87
CA LEU A 43 -3.92 11.46 8.73
C LEU A 43 -4.45 11.56 10.18
N PRO A 44 -5.77 11.69 10.44
CA PRO A 44 -6.27 11.70 11.81
C PRO A 44 -5.97 10.41 12.57
N GLU A 45 -5.97 9.25 11.93
CA GLU A 45 -5.70 7.98 12.61
C GLU A 45 -4.22 7.81 12.97
N LEU A 46 -3.32 8.31 12.11
CA LEU A 46 -1.88 8.33 12.36
C LEU A 46 -1.50 9.27 13.51
N THR A 47 -2.16 10.43 13.60
CA THR A 47 -1.80 11.50 14.53
C THR A 47 -2.55 11.43 15.88
N ASN A 48 -3.74 10.80 15.94
CA ASN A 48 -4.56 10.74 17.15
C ASN A 48 -4.06 9.75 18.23
N GLY A 49 -2.97 9.02 17.99
CA GLY A 49 -2.33 8.16 19.00
C GLY A 49 -1.77 8.94 20.19
N ALA A 50 -1.32 10.19 19.98
CA ALA A 50 -0.70 11.01 21.03
C ALA A 50 -1.72 11.54 22.08
N ALA A 51 -2.97 11.75 21.70
CA ALA A 51 -3.97 12.41 22.57
C ALA A 51 -4.83 11.45 23.41
N LYS A 52 -4.86 10.14 23.11
CA LYS A 52 -5.81 9.18 23.72
C LYS A 52 -5.32 8.51 25.01
N GLY A 53 -4.15 8.90 25.52
CA GLY A 53 -3.35 8.15 26.51
C GLY A 53 -3.94 7.85 27.89
N LEU A 54 -5.07 8.44 28.32
CA LEU A 54 -5.64 8.16 29.65
C LEU A 54 -7.14 7.80 29.67
N PHE A 55 -7.97 8.48 28.88
CA PHE A 55 -9.43 8.35 29.00
C PHE A 55 -10.06 7.24 28.13
N ALA A 56 -9.39 6.83 27.04
CA ALA A 56 -9.93 5.80 26.13
C ALA A 56 -9.89 4.38 26.71
N ARG A 57 -9.00 4.12 27.69
CA ARG A 57 -8.87 2.81 28.35
C ARG A 57 -10.05 2.45 29.26
N LEU A 58 -10.86 3.42 29.71
CA LEU A 58 -11.94 3.16 30.68
C LEU A 58 -13.31 2.85 30.05
N PHE A 59 -13.53 3.15 28.76
CA PHE A 59 -14.86 3.05 28.14
C PHE A 59 -14.81 2.41 26.74
N GLY A 60 -14.02 1.35 26.59
CA GLY A 60 -13.84 0.63 25.33
C GLY A 60 -15.17 0.13 24.74
N LYS A 61 -15.73 0.87 23.79
CA LYS A 61 -16.83 0.45 22.91
C LYS A 61 -16.43 0.67 21.46
N SER A 62 -16.50 -0.44 20.72
CA SER A 62 -16.19 -0.62 19.30
C SER A 62 -14.75 -0.29 18.93
N GLN A 63 -13.97 -1.29 18.48
CA GLN A 63 -12.87 -1.02 17.56
C GLN A 63 -13.51 -0.26 16.39
N ALA A 64 -13.27 1.04 16.29
CA ALA A 64 -13.53 1.73 15.04
C ALA A 64 -12.71 0.99 13.99
N LYS A 65 -13.35 0.51 12.93
CA LYS A 65 -12.64 -0.17 11.85
C LYS A 65 -11.70 0.87 11.25
N HIS A 66 -10.40 0.65 11.36
CA HIS A 66 -9.38 1.48 10.73
C HIS A 66 -9.65 1.57 9.22
N LEU A 67 -9.24 2.68 8.61
CA LEU A 67 -9.25 2.79 7.16
C LEU A 67 -8.45 1.63 6.51
N PRO A 68 -8.85 1.15 5.32
CA PRO A 68 -8.11 0.13 4.61
C PRO A 68 -6.81 0.71 4.02
N PHE A 69 -5.84 -0.15 3.72
CA PHE A 69 -4.62 0.19 2.99
C PHE A 69 -3.70 1.23 3.66
N MET A 70 -3.79 1.40 4.99
CA MET A 70 -2.99 2.40 5.71
C MET A 70 -1.50 2.13 5.62
N HIS A 71 -1.07 0.86 5.68
CA HIS A 71 0.36 0.53 5.58
C HIS A 71 0.91 0.77 4.18
N LEU A 72 0.09 0.60 3.13
CA LEU A 72 0.47 0.94 1.76
C LEU A 72 0.52 2.45 1.50
N VAL A 73 -0.54 3.18 1.86
CA VAL A 73 -0.77 4.57 1.44
C VAL A 73 0.02 5.56 2.29
N CYS A 74 0.14 5.31 3.59
CA CYS A 74 0.76 6.27 4.50
C CYS A 74 2.29 6.19 4.53
N HIS A 75 2.89 5.08 4.07
CA HIS A 75 4.34 4.91 4.09
C HIS A 75 5.03 5.90 3.13
N SER A 76 6.25 6.33 3.46
CA SER A 76 7.05 7.15 2.51
C SER A 76 7.37 6.35 1.23
N ASP A 77 7.37 7.03 0.09
CA ASP A 77 7.70 6.44 -1.22
C ASP A 77 9.20 6.41 -1.50
N ALA A 78 9.98 7.11 -0.67
CA ALA A 78 11.41 7.34 -0.84
C ALA A 78 12.27 6.56 0.14
N GLN A 79 11.82 6.48 1.38
CA GLN A 79 12.59 6.00 2.53
C GLN A 79 11.64 5.30 3.50
N GLY A 80 12.17 4.44 4.35
CA GLY A 80 11.42 3.89 5.49
C GLY A 80 11.45 2.38 5.57
N TYR A 81 10.74 1.88 6.57
CA TYR A 81 10.79 0.47 6.94
C TYR A 81 9.39 -0.11 7.16
N TYR A 82 9.21 -1.35 6.71
CA TYR A 82 8.18 -2.24 7.24
C TYR A 82 8.84 -3.29 8.13
N VAL A 83 8.48 -3.32 9.41
CA VAL A 83 9.04 -4.28 10.37
C VAL A 83 8.24 -5.59 10.39
N PRO A 84 8.86 -6.73 10.75
CA PRO A 84 8.21 -8.04 10.81
C PRO A 84 7.37 -8.21 12.09
N VAL A 85 6.62 -7.17 12.47
CA VAL A 85 5.77 -7.12 13.65
C VAL A 85 4.38 -6.68 13.23
N ASP A 86 3.34 -7.36 13.71
CA ASP A 86 1.96 -7.06 13.34
C ASP A 86 1.40 -5.91 14.20
N PHE A 87 0.91 -4.86 13.56
CA PHE A 87 0.17 -3.77 14.20
C PHE A 87 -0.80 -3.12 13.20
N ALA A 88 -1.93 -2.65 13.72
CA ALA A 88 -3.05 -2.23 12.87
C ALA A 88 -2.80 -0.91 12.13
N VAL A 89 -2.17 0.07 12.76
CA VAL A 89 -1.98 1.44 12.21
C VAL A 89 -0.48 1.75 12.12
N PRO A 90 0.03 2.31 11.02
CA PRO A 90 1.43 2.74 10.92
C PRO A 90 1.87 3.60 12.09
N VAL A 91 3.09 3.38 12.58
CA VAL A 91 3.60 4.08 13.77
C VAL A 91 4.31 5.35 13.34
N MET A 92 3.89 6.46 13.92
CA MET A 92 4.52 7.76 13.76
C MET A 92 5.50 8.00 14.92
N PRO A 93 6.76 8.38 14.65
CA PRO A 93 7.62 8.86 15.72
C PRO A 93 7.01 10.11 16.38
N VAL A 94 7.18 10.22 17.70
CA VAL A 94 6.63 11.32 18.51
C VAL A 94 7.32 12.64 18.19
N GLU A 95 8.61 12.58 17.87
CA GLU A 95 9.43 13.69 17.44
C GLU A 95 9.89 13.40 16.01
N MET A 96 9.76 14.39 15.13
CA MET A 96 10.34 14.37 13.80
C MET A 96 11.48 15.38 13.77
N ASP A 97 12.70 14.89 13.88
CA ASP A 97 13.92 15.63 13.57
C ASP A 97 14.60 15.04 12.33
N ASP A 98 15.69 15.66 11.88
CA ASP A 98 16.43 15.20 10.69
C ASP A 98 16.95 13.76 10.87
N ASP A 99 17.24 13.34 12.11
CA ASP A 99 17.71 12.00 12.44
C ASP A 99 16.60 10.94 12.39
N THR A 100 15.33 11.33 12.52
CA THR A 100 14.18 10.40 12.60
C THR A 100 13.20 10.53 11.43
N ALA A 101 13.34 11.55 10.59
CA ALA A 101 12.47 11.80 9.43
C ALA A 101 12.39 10.60 8.46
N HIS A 102 13.47 9.82 8.34
CA HIS A 102 13.54 8.63 7.49
C HIS A 102 12.75 7.42 8.04
N LEU A 103 12.26 7.49 9.28
CA LEU A 103 11.46 6.44 9.93
C LEU A 103 9.93 6.66 9.75
N TRP A 104 9.53 7.64 8.94
CA TRP A 104 8.16 8.14 8.87
C TRP A 104 7.35 7.57 7.71
N PRO A 105 6.16 7.00 7.97
CA PRO A 105 5.78 6.13 9.10
C PRO A 105 6.48 4.77 9.07
N LEU A 106 6.67 4.18 10.26
CA LEU A 106 7.07 2.78 10.40
C LEU A 106 5.88 1.87 10.10
N GLY A 107 5.97 1.08 9.04
CA GLY A 107 4.93 0.15 8.61
C GLY A 107 5.06 -1.25 9.21
N SER A 108 3.98 -2.02 9.17
CA SER A 108 3.94 -3.43 9.53
C SER A 108 3.97 -4.29 8.27
N ALA A 109 4.99 -5.14 8.11
CA ALA A 109 5.06 -6.06 6.98
C ALA A 109 3.90 -7.08 6.98
N PRO A 110 3.49 -7.66 8.13
CA PRO A 110 2.28 -8.50 8.19
C PRO A 110 0.98 -7.78 7.79
N ALA A 111 0.81 -6.52 8.21
CA ALA A 111 -0.39 -5.76 7.84
C ALA A 111 -0.39 -5.38 6.36
N LEU A 112 0.76 -4.91 5.84
CA LEU A 112 0.96 -4.67 4.42
C LEU A 112 0.68 -5.94 3.60
N ALA A 113 1.14 -7.12 4.04
CA ALA A 113 0.89 -8.38 3.33
C ALA A 113 -0.61 -8.67 3.15
N ARG A 114 -1.44 -8.35 4.15
CA ARG A 114 -2.91 -8.50 4.06
C ARG A 114 -3.53 -7.48 3.10
N GLU A 115 -3.08 -6.23 3.15
CA GLU A 115 -3.51 -5.17 2.23
C GLU A 115 -3.16 -5.53 0.77
N ILE A 116 -1.96 -6.05 0.54
CA ILE A 116 -1.53 -6.52 -0.78
C ILE A 116 -2.34 -7.73 -1.22
N ALA A 117 -2.64 -8.69 -0.34
CA ALA A 117 -3.48 -9.84 -0.70
C ALA A 117 -4.90 -9.42 -1.15
N GLU A 118 -5.48 -8.38 -0.53
CA GLU A 118 -6.75 -7.80 -0.97
C GLU A 118 -6.61 -7.17 -2.37
N LEU A 119 -5.56 -6.38 -2.59
CA LEU A 119 -5.28 -5.76 -3.89
C LEU A 119 -5.01 -6.78 -5.01
N PHE A 120 -4.44 -7.94 -4.68
CA PHE A 120 -4.28 -9.05 -5.64
C PHE A 120 -5.64 -9.54 -6.16
N GLY A 121 -6.62 -9.69 -5.27
CA GLY A 121 -7.97 -10.07 -5.66
C GLY A 121 -8.64 -9.00 -6.52
N ILE A 122 -8.48 -7.73 -6.16
CA ILE A 122 -9.05 -6.58 -6.89
C ILE A 122 -8.46 -6.45 -8.29
N LEU A 123 -7.14 -6.59 -8.41
CA LEU A 123 -6.43 -6.49 -9.68
C LEU A 123 -6.50 -7.79 -10.49
N GLU A 124 -7.20 -8.82 -10.02
CA GLU A 124 -7.31 -10.12 -10.70
C GLU A 124 -5.94 -10.79 -10.95
N ILE A 125 -4.95 -10.53 -10.08
CA ILE A 125 -3.57 -11.01 -10.26
C ILE A 125 -3.55 -12.54 -10.06
N PRO A 126 -3.07 -13.33 -11.05
CA PRO A 126 -2.91 -14.77 -10.89
C PRO A 126 -1.95 -15.11 -9.76
N ALA A 127 -2.27 -16.14 -8.97
CA ALA A 127 -1.49 -16.49 -7.78
C ALA A 127 -0.02 -16.84 -8.09
N ASP A 128 0.22 -17.44 -9.26
CA ASP A 128 1.53 -17.87 -9.76
C ASP A 128 2.27 -16.81 -10.59
N LEU A 129 1.64 -15.66 -10.87
CA LEU A 129 2.30 -14.56 -11.57
C LEU A 129 3.42 -13.98 -10.68
N THR A 130 4.57 -13.66 -11.27
CA THR A 130 5.73 -13.06 -10.58
C THR A 130 6.25 -11.86 -11.34
N ALA A 131 6.93 -10.94 -10.64
CA ALA A 131 7.49 -9.73 -11.26
C ALA A 131 8.53 -10.06 -12.34
N ALA A 132 9.22 -11.19 -12.21
CA ALA A 132 10.23 -11.66 -13.16
C ALA A 132 9.64 -12.41 -14.38
N SER A 133 8.34 -12.68 -14.41
CA SER A 133 7.73 -13.42 -15.52
C SER A 133 7.76 -12.61 -16.82
N GLN A 134 8.03 -13.26 -17.95
CA GLN A 134 8.02 -12.59 -19.27
C GLN A 134 6.68 -11.90 -19.51
N THR A 135 5.59 -12.53 -19.11
CA THR A 135 4.24 -11.97 -19.25
C THR A 135 4.06 -10.65 -18.50
N THR A 136 4.65 -10.49 -17.31
CA THR A 136 4.65 -9.21 -16.59
C THR A 136 5.52 -8.17 -17.28
N GLN A 137 6.70 -8.57 -17.78
CA GLN A 137 7.59 -7.67 -18.52
C GLN A 137 6.94 -7.15 -19.81
N ASP A 138 6.33 -8.04 -20.60
CA ASP A 138 5.64 -7.68 -21.85
C ASP A 138 4.51 -6.66 -21.59
N ALA A 139 3.74 -6.86 -20.51
CA ALA A 139 2.66 -5.97 -20.14
C ALA A 139 3.16 -4.58 -19.68
N MET A 140 4.34 -4.53 -19.03
CA MET A 140 4.99 -3.28 -18.65
C MET A 140 5.58 -2.52 -19.84
N GLU A 141 6.18 -3.24 -20.80
CA GLU A 141 6.78 -2.66 -22.01
C GLU A 141 5.73 -2.09 -22.96
N LYS A 142 4.60 -2.78 -23.09
CA LYS A 142 3.49 -2.38 -23.95
C LYS A 142 2.17 -2.50 -23.20
N PRO A 143 1.84 -1.52 -22.33
CA PRO A 143 0.53 -1.47 -21.68
C PRO A 143 -0.59 -1.44 -22.73
N ASP A 144 -1.61 -2.25 -22.51
CA ASP A 144 -2.79 -2.32 -23.37
C ASP A 144 -4.01 -1.95 -22.55
N ALA A 145 -4.71 -0.92 -23.01
CA ALA A 145 -5.89 -0.38 -22.34
C ALA A 145 -7.13 -0.88 -23.07
N ASP A 146 -7.56 -2.09 -22.71
CA ASP A 146 -8.68 -2.79 -23.32
C ASP A 146 -9.68 -3.22 -22.22
N PRO A 147 -10.96 -2.82 -22.31
CA PRO A 147 -12.02 -3.23 -21.39
C PRO A 147 -12.16 -4.75 -21.18
N ASP A 148 -11.76 -5.55 -22.16
CA ASP A 148 -11.88 -7.01 -22.13
C ASP A 148 -10.67 -7.71 -21.49
N LEU A 149 -9.60 -6.96 -21.15
CA LEU A 149 -8.44 -7.50 -20.46
C LEU A 149 -8.68 -7.64 -18.94
N PRO A 150 -8.06 -8.65 -18.30
CA PRO A 150 -8.04 -8.72 -16.85
C PRO A 150 -7.29 -7.51 -16.28
N LEU A 151 -7.71 -7.05 -15.09
CA LEU A 151 -7.19 -5.81 -14.51
C LEU A 151 -5.67 -5.78 -14.35
N TRP A 152 -5.03 -6.92 -14.05
CA TRP A 152 -3.58 -6.97 -13.90
C TRP A 152 -2.82 -6.66 -15.20
N ARG A 153 -3.44 -6.93 -16.36
CA ARG A 153 -2.90 -6.55 -17.68
C ARG A 153 -3.21 -5.13 -18.06
N ALA A 154 -4.41 -4.66 -17.73
CA ALA A 154 -4.81 -3.27 -17.97
C ALA A 154 -4.06 -2.28 -17.06
N GLN A 155 -3.63 -2.73 -15.88
CA GLN A 155 -2.88 -1.96 -14.88
C GLN A 155 -1.53 -2.62 -14.57
N PRO A 156 -0.62 -2.74 -15.57
CA PRO A 156 0.63 -3.49 -15.41
C PRO A 156 1.56 -2.81 -14.39
N ILE A 157 1.53 -1.48 -14.30
CA ILE A 157 2.36 -0.70 -13.37
C ILE A 157 1.97 -0.98 -11.91
N ALA A 158 0.69 -0.88 -11.57
CA ALA A 158 0.19 -1.21 -10.24
C ALA A 158 0.43 -2.69 -9.91
N THR A 159 0.22 -3.58 -10.88
CA THR A 159 0.45 -5.03 -10.76
C THR A 159 1.91 -5.34 -10.42
N TYR A 160 2.86 -4.75 -11.15
CA TYR A 160 4.29 -4.93 -10.89
C TYR A 160 4.65 -4.52 -9.46
N SER A 161 4.17 -3.36 -9.01
CA SER A 161 4.39 -2.90 -7.64
C SER A 161 3.79 -3.86 -6.60
N ALA A 162 2.59 -4.38 -6.83
CA ALA A 162 1.96 -5.34 -5.94
C ALA A 162 2.77 -6.66 -5.86
N LEU A 163 3.28 -7.15 -7.00
CA LEU A 163 4.14 -8.35 -7.07
C LEU A 163 5.43 -8.16 -6.26
N ILE A 164 6.13 -7.04 -6.44
CA ILE A 164 7.33 -6.70 -5.66
C ILE A 164 7.03 -6.64 -4.16
N LEU A 165 5.94 -5.98 -3.77
CA LEU A 165 5.58 -5.87 -2.35
C LEU A 165 5.20 -7.22 -1.73
N ARG A 166 4.50 -8.09 -2.46
CA ARG A 166 4.22 -9.47 -2.03
C ARG A 166 5.51 -10.26 -1.81
N GLU A 167 6.46 -10.17 -2.73
CA GLU A 167 7.77 -10.83 -2.61
C GLU A 167 8.54 -10.32 -1.40
N ALA A 168 8.56 -9.00 -1.18
CA ALA A 168 9.19 -8.37 -0.02
C ALA A 168 8.54 -8.80 1.30
N CYS A 169 7.21 -8.80 1.38
CA CYS A 169 6.46 -9.29 2.55
C CYS A 169 6.75 -10.77 2.83
N THR A 170 6.80 -11.60 1.79
CA THR A 170 7.12 -13.03 1.91
C THR A 170 8.55 -13.24 2.41
N ALA A 171 9.50 -12.46 1.89
CA ALA A 171 10.89 -12.50 2.35
C ALA A 171 11.00 -12.08 3.82
N SER A 172 10.34 -10.98 4.22
CA SER A 172 10.29 -10.50 5.60
C SER A 172 9.72 -11.54 6.55
N ALA A 173 8.59 -12.16 6.20
CA ALA A 173 7.96 -13.22 7.00
C ALA A 173 8.87 -14.45 7.17
N ARG A 174 9.63 -14.81 6.14
CA ARG A 174 10.55 -15.96 6.16
C ARG A 174 11.80 -15.71 7.00
N THR A 175 12.35 -14.50 6.96
CA THR A 175 13.66 -14.19 7.56
C THR A 175 13.56 -13.48 8.91
N GLY A 176 12.41 -12.89 9.22
CA GLY A 176 12.29 -11.97 10.35
C GLY A 176 13.06 -10.66 10.14
N ALA A 177 13.38 -10.30 8.90
CA ALA A 177 14.02 -9.04 8.56
C ALA A 177 12.98 -7.96 8.23
N ALA A 178 13.33 -6.69 8.47
CA ALA A 178 12.55 -5.56 7.99
C ALA A 178 12.68 -5.42 6.46
N ILE A 179 11.63 -4.92 5.81
CA ILE A 179 11.70 -4.42 4.43
C ILE A 179 12.20 -2.98 4.51
N SER A 180 13.24 -2.66 3.75
CA SER A 180 13.80 -1.31 3.66
C SER A 180 13.46 -0.72 2.29
N PHE A 181 12.98 0.52 2.28
CA PHE A 181 12.84 1.36 1.09
C PHE A 181 13.95 2.41 1.11
N GLY A 182 14.73 2.51 0.04
CA GLY A 182 15.86 3.43 -0.11
C GLY A 182 16.66 3.18 -1.38
#